data_AF-A0A843GSI4-F1
#
_entry.id   AF-A0A843GSI4-F1
#
_cell.length_a   1.000
_cell.length_b   1.000
_cell.length_c   1.000
_cell.angle_alpha   90.00
_cell.angle_beta   90.00
_cell.angle_gamma   90.00
#
_symmetry.space_group_name_H-M   'P 1'
#
loop_
_entity.id
_entity.type
_entity.pdbx_description
1 polymer ?
#
loop_
_entity_poly.entity_id
_entity_poly.type
_entity_poly.pdbx_seq_one_letter_code
_entity_poly.pdbx_strand_id
1 'polypeptide(L)'
;MLNQTEFRVTSGTTRKIILVDEKNSTAVSCKVSNEGIDAGSDGRKIVKAGTPLYGSFEARNNPFVVSGSSISPAATANVTSQTITAVTVDASTFSSAVSAESGTYEFVYDADSQSQTPDPSWKLDSSDVDIADYGIVATGTESDGDKISVSFTAGGTVDANCILLHDVDVTSGTKNAQAVIFGTIDLNKLDADVQTLITSDVKSSLKMIQFIR
;
A
#
# COMPACT_ATOMS: atom_id res chain seq x y z
N MET A 1 27.43 53.55 -1.86
CA MET A 1 27.04 52.24 -2.43
C MET A 1 26.21 51.53 -1.37
N LEU A 2 24.93 51.24 -1.64
CA LEU A 2 24.01 50.65 -0.66
C LEU A 2 24.20 49.12 -0.64
N ASN A 3 24.39 48.56 0.55
CA ASN A 3 24.58 47.13 0.79
C ASN A 3 23.20 46.43 0.73
N GLN A 4 22.93 45.68 -0.34
CA GLN A 4 21.63 45.03 -0.59
C GLN A 4 21.44 43.70 0.17
N THR A 5 22.06 43.54 1.34
CA THR A 5 22.11 42.26 2.07
C THR A 5 20.77 41.79 2.64
N GLU A 6 19.72 42.62 2.58
CA GLU A 6 18.40 42.32 3.15
C GLU A 6 17.27 42.25 2.11
N PHE A 7 17.55 42.52 0.82
CA PHE A 7 16.53 42.47 -0.22
C PHE A 7 16.73 41.25 -1.12
N ARG A 8 15.98 40.18 -0.86
CA ARG A 8 16.01 38.96 -1.68
C ARG A 8 15.08 39.13 -2.88
N VAL A 9 15.66 39.49 -4.02
CA VAL A 9 14.95 39.39 -5.32
C VAL A 9 14.76 37.90 -5.61
N THR A 10 13.52 37.45 -5.54
CA THR A 10 13.16 36.09 -5.95
C THR A 10 12.37 36.23 -7.23
N SER A 11 12.92 35.76 -8.36
CA SER A 11 12.16 35.65 -9.59
C SER A 11 11.09 34.58 -9.37
N GLY A 12 9.82 34.97 -9.42
CA GLY A 12 8.71 34.03 -9.45
C GLY A 12 8.79 33.25 -10.76
N THR A 13 9.20 31.99 -10.70
CA THR A 13 9.07 31.10 -11.86
C THR A 13 7.59 30.79 -12.07
N THR A 14 7.17 30.58 -13.31
CA THR A 14 5.85 30.03 -13.59
C THR A 14 5.67 28.75 -12.78
N ARG A 15 4.53 28.59 -12.10
CA ARG A 15 4.21 27.34 -11.41
C ARG A 15 4.31 26.20 -12.43
N LYS A 16 4.93 25.09 -12.05
CA LYS A 16 4.89 23.88 -12.88
C LYS A 16 3.45 23.38 -12.87
N ILE A 17 2.77 23.51 -14.01
CA ILE A 17 1.39 23.07 -14.20
C ILE A 17 1.44 21.77 -14.99
N ILE A 18 0.83 20.72 -14.46
CA ILE A 18 0.74 19.41 -15.13
C ILE A 18 -0.60 19.21 -15.86
N LEU A 19 -1.57 20.08 -15.57
CA LEU A 19 -2.91 20.05 -16.16
C LEU A 19 -2.90 20.71 -17.55
N VAL A 20 -3.76 20.20 -18.41
CA VAL A 20 -4.09 20.84 -19.70
C VAL A 20 -4.97 22.07 -19.46
N ASP A 21 -5.98 21.91 -18.61
CA ASP A 21 -6.88 22.98 -18.18
C ASP A 21 -7.07 22.90 -16.65
N GLU A 22 -6.56 23.90 -15.94
CA GLU A 22 -6.70 24.00 -14.49
C GLU A 22 -8.16 24.22 -14.06
N LYS A 23 -8.97 24.88 -14.90
CA LYS A 23 -10.38 25.19 -14.59
C LYS A 23 -11.28 23.97 -14.72
N ASN A 24 -10.92 23.04 -15.61
CA ASN A 24 -11.62 21.77 -15.79
C ASN A 24 -10.89 20.62 -15.10
N SER A 25 -10.58 20.82 -13.82
CA SER A 25 -9.94 19.81 -12.97
C SER A 25 -10.49 19.87 -11.55
N THR A 26 -10.35 18.77 -10.82
CA THR A 26 -10.66 18.74 -9.39
C THR A 26 -9.48 18.11 -8.65
N ALA A 27 -8.93 18.88 -7.72
CA ALA A 27 -7.91 18.42 -6.79
C ALA A 27 -8.39 18.56 -5.35
N VAL A 28 -8.05 17.58 -4.53
CA VAL A 28 -8.41 17.50 -3.11
C VAL A 28 -7.17 17.46 -2.24
N SER A 29 -7.29 17.95 -1.02
CA SER A 29 -6.18 17.89 -0.06
C SER A 29 -5.93 16.45 0.40
N CYS A 30 -4.66 16.09 0.50
CA CYS A 30 -4.21 14.81 1.06
C CYS A 30 -2.90 15.00 1.82
N LYS A 31 -2.45 13.94 2.48
CA LYS A 31 -1.10 13.83 3.03
C LYS A 31 -0.31 12.86 2.15
N VAL A 32 0.98 13.10 1.92
CA VAL A 32 1.87 12.23 1.14
C VAL A 32 3.02 11.77 2.02
N SER A 33 3.29 10.46 2.01
CA SER A 33 4.35 9.79 2.75
C SER A 33 5.74 10.05 2.15
N ASN A 34 6.79 9.85 2.94
CA ASN A 34 8.19 9.83 2.47
C ASN A 34 8.71 8.40 2.20
N GLU A 35 7.88 7.39 2.42
CA GLU A 35 8.19 5.98 2.19
C GLU A 35 8.45 5.73 0.70
N GLY A 36 9.49 4.96 0.39
CA GLY A 36 9.86 4.63 -0.99
C GLY A 36 10.44 5.81 -1.80
N ILE A 37 10.67 6.97 -1.19
CA ILE A 37 11.28 8.13 -1.85
C ILE A 37 12.74 8.26 -1.45
N ASP A 38 13.61 8.13 -2.45
CA ASP A 38 15.04 8.37 -2.28
C ASP A 38 15.35 9.87 -2.28
N ALA A 39 16.38 10.24 -1.51
CA ALA A 39 16.86 11.62 -1.51
C ALA A 39 17.62 11.90 -2.83
N GLY A 40 17.35 13.05 -3.42
CA GLY A 40 18.13 13.55 -4.54
C GLY A 40 19.55 13.92 -4.13
N SER A 41 20.36 14.34 -5.11
CA SER A 41 21.74 14.79 -4.88
C SER A 41 21.86 16.00 -3.94
N ASP A 42 20.76 16.73 -3.74
CA ASP A 42 20.64 17.86 -2.81
C ASP A 42 20.20 17.44 -1.39
N GLY A 43 20.08 16.12 -1.14
CA GLY A 43 19.65 15.55 0.14
C GLY A 43 18.15 15.66 0.38
N ARG A 44 17.36 16.15 -0.58
CA ARG A 44 15.91 16.32 -0.41
C ARG A 44 15.13 15.17 -1.02
N LYS A 45 14.08 14.76 -0.32
CA LYS A 45 13.10 13.80 -0.83
C LYS A 45 11.93 14.57 -1.44
N ILE A 46 11.92 14.69 -2.76
CA ILE A 46 10.86 15.40 -3.49
C ILE A 46 9.99 14.40 -4.22
N VAL A 47 8.70 14.32 -3.84
CA VAL A 47 7.70 13.64 -4.67
C VAL A 47 7.30 14.59 -5.78
N LYS A 48 7.67 14.28 -7.02
CA LYS A 48 7.43 15.15 -8.17
C LYS A 48 5.95 15.21 -8.56
N ALA A 49 5.52 16.35 -9.08
CA ALA A 49 4.21 16.54 -9.69
C ALA A 49 4.00 15.53 -10.82
N GLY A 50 2.78 14.99 -10.90
CA GLY A 50 2.43 13.93 -11.84
C GLY A 50 2.60 12.52 -11.28
N THR A 51 3.23 12.36 -10.10
CA THR A 51 3.39 11.04 -9.48
C THR A 51 2.02 10.43 -9.17
N PRO A 52 1.74 9.19 -9.62
CA PRO A 52 0.52 8.49 -9.27
C PRO A 52 0.57 8.07 -7.80
N LEU A 53 -0.55 8.27 -7.09
CA LEU A 53 -0.66 8.02 -5.66
C LEU A 53 -1.80 7.04 -5.37
N TYR A 54 -1.61 6.28 -4.29
CA TYR A 54 -2.62 5.42 -3.68
C TYR A 54 -2.84 5.81 -2.22
N GLY A 55 -4.10 5.79 -1.79
CA GLY A 55 -4.49 6.08 -0.41
C GLY A 55 -6.01 6.15 -0.27
N SER A 56 -6.51 6.51 0.91
CA SER A 56 -7.95 6.68 1.15
C SER A 56 -8.28 8.14 1.44
N PHE A 57 -9.27 8.69 0.73
CA PHE A 57 -9.79 10.04 1.00
C PHE A 57 -10.70 10.09 2.24
N GLU A 58 -11.17 8.94 2.71
CA GLU A 58 -11.96 8.81 3.93
C GLU A 58 -11.06 8.78 5.16
N ALA A 59 -9.92 8.07 5.07
CA ALA A 59 -8.91 8.01 6.11
C ALA A 59 -7.94 9.20 6.04
N ARG A 60 -8.42 10.42 6.32
CA ARG A 60 -7.64 11.68 6.16
C ARG A 60 -6.31 11.74 6.92
N ASN A 61 -6.12 10.92 7.94
CA ASN A 61 -4.87 10.85 8.70
C ASN A 61 -3.86 9.87 8.11
N ASN A 62 -4.30 8.95 7.26
CA ASN A 62 -3.42 8.00 6.60
C ASN A 62 -2.79 8.69 5.37
N PRO A 63 -1.45 8.75 5.28
CA PRO A 63 -0.79 9.34 4.13
C PRO A 63 -0.97 8.48 2.88
N PHE A 64 -1.05 9.14 1.74
CA PHE A 64 -0.95 8.53 0.43
C PHE A 64 0.49 8.14 0.17
N VAL A 65 0.67 7.01 -0.51
CA VAL A 65 1.97 6.47 -0.94
C VAL A 65 2.06 6.50 -2.46
N VAL A 66 3.27 6.42 -3.00
CA VAL A 66 3.48 6.34 -4.45
C VAL A 66 2.89 5.03 -4.98
N SER A 67 2.02 5.12 -5.99
CA SER A 67 1.46 3.94 -6.66
C SER A 67 2.58 3.14 -7.32
N GLY A 68 2.43 1.81 -7.35
CA GLY A 68 3.52 0.92 -7.71
C GLY A 68 4.44 0.56 -6.54
N SER A 69 4.30 1.20 -5.37
CA SER A 69 4.93 0.70 -4.14
C SER A 69 4.30 -0.64 -3.78
N SER A 70 5.11 -1.68 -3.64
CA SER A 70 4.66 -2.98 -3.18
C SER A 70 4.22 -2.87 -1.73
N ILE A 71 2.95 -3.15 -1.44
CA ILE A 71 2.54 -3.41 -0.05
C ILE A 71 3.05 -4.79 0.31
N SER A 72 3.73 -4.91 1.45
CA SER A 72 4.03 -6.22 2.01
C SER A 72 2.74 -6.88 2.50
N PRO A 73 2.56 -8.20 2.28
CA PRO A 73 1.45 -8.92 2.87
C PRO A 73 1.51 -8.84 4.39
N ALA A 74 0.35 -8.82 5.03
CA ALA A 74 0.23 -8.80 6.48
C ALA A 74 -0.67 -9.94 6.95
N ALA A 75 -0.20 -10.70 7.94
CA ALA A 75 -0.95 -11.79 8.56
C ALA A 75 -0.94 -11.61 10.08
N THR A 76 -2.07 -11.81 10.73
CA THR A 76 -2.19 -11.84 12.19
C THR A 76 -2.93 -13.10 12.59
N ALA A 77 -2.30 -13.93 13.41
CA ALA A 77 -2.88 -15.17 13.92
C ALA A 77 -3.36 -14.96 15.37
N ASN A 78 -4.59 -15.38 15.64
CA ASN A 78 -5.20 -15.42 16.96
C ASN A 78 -5.55 -16.87 17.28
N VAL A 79 -5.44 -17.24 18.55
CA VAL A 79 -5.74 -18.61 19.00
C VAL A 79 -6.90 -18.60 19.99
N THR A 80 -7.80 -19.57 19.84
CA THR A 80 -8.83 -19.91 20.83
C THR A 80 -8.57 -21.34 21.28
N SER A 81 -7.80 -21.48 22.35
CA SER A 81 -7.38 -22.76 22.94
C SER A 81 -7.07 -22.56 24.42
N GLN A 82 -7.15 -23.64 25.21
CA GLN A 82 -6.65 -23.67 26.58
C GLN A 82 -5.21 -24.20 26.68
N THR A 83 -4.69 -24.82 25.61
CA THR A 83 -3.44 -25.58 25.60
C THR A 83 -2.39 -25.02 24.65
N ILE A 84 -2.80 -24.32 23.59
CA ILE A 84 -1.91 -23.53 22.73
C ILE A 84 -1.66 -22.16 23.40
N THR A 85 -0.39 -21.84 23.61
CA THR A 85 0.07 -20.67 24.38
C THR A 85 0.57 -19.52 23.50
N ALA A 86 0.98 -19.82 22.26
CA ALA A 86 1.38 -18.82 21.29
C ALA A 86 1.14 -19.33 19.87
N VAL A 87 0.87 -18.41 18.96
CA VAL A 87 0.81 -18.70 17.53
C VAL A 87 1.51 -17.57 16.77
N THR A 88 2.28 -17.93 15.76
CA THR A 88 2.91 -16.99 14.84
C THR A 88 2.60 -17.39 13.41
N VAL A 89 2.60 -16.42 12.50
CA VAL A 89 2.33 -16.66 11.08
C VAL A 89 3.32 -15.85 10.24
N ASP A 90 3.98 -16.50 9.29
CA ASP A 90 4.77 -15.83 8.27
C ASP A 90 3.85 -15.36 7.14
N ALA A 91 3.71 -14.05 6.98
CA ALA A 91 2.78 -13.47 6.01
C ALA A 91 3.14 -13.80 4.55
N SER A 92 4.41 -14.07 4.23
CA SER A 92 4.85 -14.37 2.86
C SER A 92 4.52 -15.81 2.46
N THR A 93 4.72 -16.75 3.38
CA THR A 93 4.36 -18.17 3.22
C THR A 93 2.85 -18.30 3.18
N PHE A 94 2.16 -17.64 4.11
CA PHE A 94 0.69 -17.62 4.12
C PHE A 94 0.11 -17.05 2.82
N SER A 95 0.65 -15.93 2.32
CA SER A 95 0.24 -15.33 1.05
C SER A 95 0.37 -16.29 -0.13
N SER A 96 1.38 -17.16 -0.12
CA SER A 96 1.60 -18.14 -1.19
C SER A 96 0.61 -19.30 -1.08
N ALA A 97 0.30 -19.75 0.14
CA ALA A 97 -0.65 -20.83 0.40
C ALA A 97 -2.10 -20.45 0.06
N VAL A 98 -2.50 -19.20 0.29
CA VAL A 98 -3.88 -18.71 0.02
C VAL A 98 -4.05 -18.00 -1.32
N SER A 99 -3.08 -18.16 -2.24
CA SER A 99 -3.13 -17.54 -3.57
C SER A 99 -3.30 -16.02 -3.55
N ALA A 100 -2.74 -15.34 -2.54
CA ALA A 100 -2.84 -13.90 -2.32
C ALA A 100 -4.28 -13.36 -2.22
N GLU A 101 -5.24 -14.16 -1.76
CA GLU A 101 -6.58 -13.69 -1.44
C GLU A 101 -6.63 -13.13 -0.02
N SER A 102 -7.19 -11.92 0.16
CA SER A 102 -7.38 -11.35 1.51
C SER A 102 -8.60 -11.96 2.16
N GLY A 103 -8.54 -12.23 3.47
CA GLY A 103 -9.65 -12.84 4.19
C GLY A 103 -9.31 -13.28 5.60
N THR A 104 -10.27 -13.94 6.24
CA THR A 104 -10.08 -14.61 7.53
C THR A 104 -10.16 -16.10 7.31
N TYR A 105 -9.13 -16.82 7.76
CA TYR A 105 -9.00 -18.27 7.63
C TYR A 105 -9.06 -18.88 9.04
N GLU A 106 -9.96 -19.84 9.24
CA GLU A 106 -10.10 -20.54 10.53
C GLU A 106 -9.61 -21.98 10.37
N PHE A 107 -8.53 -22.29 11.08
CA PHE A 107 -7.98 -23.63 11.21
C PHE A 107 -8.54 -24.23 12.50
N VAL A 108 -9.11 -25.43 12.43
CA VAL A 108 -9.63 -26.15 13.58
C VAL A 108 -8.87 -27.46 13.73
N TYR A 109 -8.27 -27.70 14.88
CA TYR A 109 -7.62 -28.97 15.17
C TYR A 109 -8.69 -30.00 15.49
N ASP A 110 -8.68 -31.08 14.72
CA ASP A 110 -9.56 -32.22 14.91
C ASP A 110 -8.70 -33.39 15.40
N ALA A 111 -8.91 -33.79 16.64
CA ALA A 111 -8.12 -34.84 17.26
C ALA A 111 -8.74 -36.23 17.03
N ASP A 112 -9.67 -36.39 16.08
CA ASP A 112 -10.60 -37.52 16.13
C ASP A 112 -9.90 -38.87 16.36
N SER A 113 -10.34 -39.46 17.46
CA SER A 113 -9.89 -40.71 18.04
C SER A 113 -11.00 -41.74 17.92
N GLN A 114 -11.75 -41.75 16.80
CA GLN A 114 -12.84 -42.68 16.54
C GLN A 114 -12.76 -43.23 15.11
N SER A 115 -12.24 -44.47 15.02
CA SER A 115 -12.09 -45.32 13.83
C SER A 115 -10.78 -45.10 13.06
N GLN A 116 -9.94 -46.13 13.09
CA GLN A 116 -8.67 -46.26 12.37
C GLN A 116 -8.73 -45.58 11.00
N THR A 117 -7.94 -44.51 10.82
CA THR A 117 -7.86 -43.57 9.67
C THR A 117 -8.97 -42.50 9.65
N PRO A 118 -8.68 -41.20 9.90
CA PRO A 118 -7.42 -40.46 9.64
C PRO A 118 -6.60 -40.09 10.90
N ASP A 119 -5.36 -39.63 10.70
CA ASP A 119 -4.47 -39.10 11.76
C ASP A 119 -4.97 -37.72 12.26
N PRO A 120 -4.71 -37.35 13.53
CA PRO A 120 -5.07 -36.04 14.05
C PRO A 120 -4.44 -34.94 13.19
N SER A 121 -5.25 -33.96 12.80
CA SER A 121 -4.86 -32.97 11.81
C SER A 121 -5.63 -31.66 11.95
N TRP A 122 -5.02 -30.59 11.47
CA TRP A 122 -5.70 -29.32 11.31
C TRP A 122 -6.61 -29.36 10.09
N LYS A 123 -7.78 -28.74 10.20
CA LYS A 123 -8.77 -28.62 9.14
C LYS A 123 -8.92 -27.16 8.72
N LEU A 124 -8.93 -26.91 7.42
CA LEU A 124 -9.40 -25.66 6.81
C LEU A 124 -10.53 -26.01 5.84
N ASP A 125 -11.70 -25.38 6.00
CA ASP A 125 -12.91 -25.69 5.19
C ASP A 125 -13.21 -27.21 5.10
N SER A 126 -13.07 -27.91 6.23
CA SER A 126 -13.25 -29.37 6.36
C SER A 126 -12.23 -30.26 5.64
N SER A 127 -11.18 -29.69 5.04
CA SER A 127 -10.08 -30.42 4.41
C SER A 127 -8.87 -30.52 5.33
N ASP A 128 -8.19 -31.66 5.30
CA ASP A 128 -6.93 -31.87 6.04
C ASP A 128 -5.83 -30.95 5.51
N VAL A 129 -5.18 -30.23 6.42
CA VAL A 129 -4.09 -29.31 6.11
C VAL A 129 -2.97 -29.43 7.15
N ASP A 130 -1.73 -29.22 6.70
CA ASP A 130 -0.61 -28.95 7.61
C ASP A 130 -0.50 -27.44 7.80
N ILE A 131 -0.65 -26.95 9.03
CA ILE A 131 -0.55 -25.52 9.34
C ILE A 131 0.86 -24.95 9.04
N ALA A 132 1.90 -25.79 9.01
CA ALA A 132 3.24 -25.39 8.63
C ALA A 132 3.33 -24.98 7.14
N ASP A 133 2.54 -25.59 6.26
CA ASP A 133 2.48 -25.20 4.83
C ASP A 133 1.91 -23.79 4.64
N TYR A 134 1.12 -23.33 5.60
CA TYR A 134 0.59 -21.96 5.66
C TYR A 134 1.55 -21.00 6.39
N GLY A 135 2.74 -21.47 6.81
CA GLY A 135 3.70 -20.68 7.57
C GLY A 135 3.25 -20.38 9.00
N ILE A 136 2.33 -21.17 9.55
CA ILE A 136 1.83 -21.01 10.91
C ILE A 136 2.66 -21.91 11.84
N VAL A 137 3.07 -21.36 12.98
CA VAL A 137 3.73 -22.11 14.04
C VAL A 137 2.95 -21.90 15.33
N ALA A 138 2.36 -22.98 15.85
CA ALA A 138 1.70 -23.02 17.14
C ALA A 138 2.65 -23.56 18.23
N THR A 139 2.60 -22.99 19.43
CA THR A 139 3.37 -23.46 20.59
C THR A 139 2.42 -23.92 21.69
N GLY A 140 2.50 -25.19 22.07
CA GLY A 140 1.67 -25.80 23.09
C GLY A 140 1.31 -27.23 22.72
N THR A 141 0.30 -27.78 23.38
CA THR A 141 -0.25 -29.10 23.04
C THR A 141 -1.54 -28.91 22.27
N GLU A 142 -1.61 -29.45 21.06
CA GLU A 142 -2.83 -29.41 20.24
C GLU A 142 -3.88 -30.35 20.84
N SER A 143 -5.08 -29.82 21.07
CA SER A 143 -6.22 -30.53 21.63
C SER A 143 -7.45 -30.37 20.75
N ASP A 144 -8.34 -31.36 20.80
CA ASP A 144 -9.55 -31.38 19.98
C ASP A 144 -10.36 -30.07 20.10
N GLY A 145 -10.72 -29.50 18.96
CA GLY A 145 -11.47 -28.26 18.88
C GLY A 145 -10.67 -26.98 19.09
N ASP A 146 -9.34 -27.06 19.24
CA ASP A 146 -8.47 -25.88 19.23
C ASP A 146 -8.62 -25.13 17.91
N LYS A 147 -8.67 -23.79 17.97
CA LYS A 147 -8.84 -22.94 16.78
C LYS A 147 -7.73 -21.92 16.62
N ILE A 148 -7.21 -21.79 15.41
CA ILE A 148 -6.33 -20.71 14.99
C ILE A 148 -7.05 -19.91 13.91
N SER A 149 -7.30 -18.63 14.17
CA SER A 149 -7.88 -17.70 13.22
C SER A 149 -6.80 -16.77 12.68
N VAL A 150 -6.55 -16.82 11.38
CA VAL A 150 -5.60 -15.94 10.70
C VAL A 150 -6.37 -14.89 9.92
N SER A 151 -6.21 -13.62 10.29
CA SER A 151 -6.64 -12.47 9.48
C SER A 151 -5.50 -12.08 8.55
N PHE A 152 -5.74 -12.18 7.25
CA PHE A 152 -4.73 -11.94 6.22
C PHE A 152 -5.16 -10.83 5.26
N THR A 153 -4.23 -9.91 5.01
CA THR A 153 -4.32 -8.88 4.00
C THR A 153 -3.25 -9.16 2.94
N ALA A 154 -3.69 -9.42 1.72
CA ALA A 154 -2.81 -9.68 0.60
C ALA A 154 -1.90 -8.48 0.31
N GLY A 155 -0.64 -8.77 0.03
CA GLY A 155 0.26 -7.81 -0.57
C GLY A 155 -0.07 -7.60 -2.05
N GLY A 156 0.52 -6.60 -2.68
CA GLY A 156 0.29 -6.35 -4.10
C GLY A 156 0.81 -5.01 -4.59
N THR A 157 0.63 -4.78 -5.89
CA THR A 157 0.86 -3.46 -6.49
C THR A 157 -0.38 -2.62 -6.24
N VAL A 158 -0.24 -1.48 -5.57
CA VAL A 158 -1.38 -0.59 -5.34
C VAL A 158 -1.69 0.24 -6.59
N ASP A 159 -2.92 0.07 -7.06
CA ASP A 159 -3.49 0.87 -8.15
C ASP A 159 -3.60 2.34 -7.77
N ALA A 160 -3.16 3.22 -8.65
CA ALA A 160 -3.31 4.65 -8.44
C ALA A 160 -4.79 5.05 -8.40
N ASN A 161 -5.16 5.92 -7.47
CA ASN A 161 -6.49 6.52 -7.43
C ASN A 161 -6.47 8.06 -7.59
N CYS A 162 -5.29 8.67 -7.63
CA CYS A 162 -5.11 10.09 -7.90
C CYS A 162 -3.70 10.40 -8.42
N ILE A 163 -3.49 11.64 -8.88
CA ILE A 163 -2.20 12.16 -9.35
C ILE A 163 -1.78 13.36 -8.49
N LEU A 164 -0.52 13.41 -8.06
CA LEU A 164 0.01 14.54 -7.29
C LEU A 164 0.08 15.82 -8.15
N LEU A 165 -0.51 16.94 -7.69
CA LEU A 165 -0.61 18.19 -8.47
C LEU A 165 0.70 18.98 -8.54
N HIS A 166 1.48 19.00 -7.46
CA HIS A 166 2.68 19.81 -7.30
C HIS A 166 3.81 19.01 -6.68
N ASP A 167 5.05 19.46 -6.89
CA ASP A 167 6.21 18.90 -6.21
C ASP A 167 6.04 19.09 -4.68
N VAL A 168 6.24 18.03 -3.91
CA VAL A 168 6.12 18.05 -2.44
C VAL A 168 7.43 17.60 -1.81
N ASP A 169 7.96 18.42 -0.92
CA ASP A 169 9.16 18.13 -0.14
C ASP A 169 8.82 17.33 1.12
N VAL A 170 9.03 16.02 1.07
CA VAL A 170 8.79 15.07 2.17
C VAL A 170 10.06 14.73 2.96
N THR A 171 11.11 15.55 2.86
CA THR A 171 12.41 15.32 3.52
C THR A 171 12.27 15.18 5.04
N SER A 172 11.36 15.94 5.66
CA SER A 172 11.08 15.90 7.10
C SER A 172 9.84 15.08 7.45
N GLY A 173 9.56 14.04 6.67
CA GLY A 173 8.39 13.16 6.86
C GLY A 173 7.17 13.59 6.05
N THR A 174 6.04 12.98 6.38
CA THR A 174 4.75 13.19 5.72
C THR A 174 4.36 14.67 5.63
N LYS A 175 3.93 15.11 4.45
CA LYS A 175 3.48 16.49 4.20
C LYS A 175 2.10 16.59 3.60
N ASN A 176 1.48 17.76 3.74
CA ASN A 176 0.25 18.10 3.06
C ASN A 176 0.51 18.33 1.57
N ALA A 177 -0.42 17.87 0.74
CA ALA A 177 -0.35 17.91 -0.70
C ALA A 177 -1.75 18.11 -1.31
N GLN A 178 -1.79 18.27 -2.63
CA GLN A 178 -3.02 18.27 -3.41
C GLN A 178 -2.96 17.16 -4.45
N ALA A 179 -3.98 16.31 -4.45
CA ALA A 179 -4.12 15.20 -5.37
C ALA A 179 -5.27 15.46 -6.34
N VAL A 180 -4.98 15.39 -7.63
CA VAL A 180 -5.94 15.46 -8.73
C VAL A 180 -6.72 14.15 -8.78
N ILE A 181 -8.05 14.24 -8.73
CA ILE A 181 -8.97 13.10 -8.83
C ILE A 181 -9.78 13.13 -10.13
N PHE A 182 -9.81 14.28 -10.81
CA PHE A 182 -10.49 14.47 -12.08
C PHE A 182 -9.78 15.54 -12.90
N GLY A 183 -9.68 15.32 -14.21
CA GLY A 183 -9.15 16.31 -15.16
C GLY A 183 -8.33 15.68 -16.28
N THR A 184 -7.57 16.51 -17.00
CA THR A 184 -6.67 16.05 -18.06
C THR A 184 -5.23 16.44 -17.75
N ILE A 185 -4.33 15.45 -17.75
CA ILE A 185 -2.90 15.60 -17.50
C ILE A 185 -2.15 15.61 -18.83
N ASP A 186 -1.27 16.59 -19.01
CA ASP A 186 -0.34 16.67 -20.13
C ASP A 186 0.96 15.95 -19.76
N LEU A 187 1.22 14.80 -20.40
CA LEU A 187 2.41 14.00 -20.14
C LEU A 187 3.70 14.73 -20.52
N ASN A 188 3.67 15.67 -21.47
CA ASN A 188 4.87 16.41 -21.88
C ASN A 188 5.32 17.44 -20.83
N LYS A 189 4.43 17.79 -19.88
CA LYS A 189 4.75 18.69 -18.76
C LYS A 189 5.31 17.95 -17.54
N LEU A 190 5.37 16.61 -17.58
CA LEU A 190 5.89 15.78 -16.50
C LEU A 190 7.39 15.51 -16.69
N ASP A 191 8.09 15.31 -15.58
CA ASP A 191 9.49 14.84 -15.62
C ASP A 191 9.56 13.44 -16.23
N ALA A 192 10.65 13.13 -16.93
CA ALA A 192 10.80 11.86 -17.65
C ALA A 192 10.58 10.64 -16.74
N ASP A 193 11.16 10.66 -15.54
CA ASP A 193 11.01 9.57 -14.57
C ASP A 193 9.54 9.42 -14.13
N VAL A 194 8.83 10.53 -13.94
CA VAL A 194 7.39 10.49 -13.59
C VAL A 194 6.55 9.95 -14.73
N GLN A 195 6.88 10.28 -15.99
CA GLN A 195 6.18 9.73 -17.14
C GLN A 195 6.26 8.20 -17.19
N THR A 196 7.36 7.60 -16.71
CA THR A 196 7.50 6.14 -16.66
C THR A 196 6.57 5.48 -15.65
N LEU A 197 6.17 6.20 -14.58
CA LEU A 197 5.22 5.71 -13.59
C LEU A 197 3.79 5.66 -14.14
N ILE A 198 3.47 6.39 -15.22
CA ILE A 198 2.15 6.41 -15.84
C ILE A 198 2.04 5.28 -16.89
N THR A 199 1.99 4.04 -16.38
CA THR A 199 1.82 2.82 -17.18
C THR A 199 0.40 2.67 -17.75
N SER A 200 0.17 1.67 -18.60
CA SER A 200 -1.18 1.32 -19.08
C SER A 200 -2.14 1.01 -17.92
N ASP A 201 -1.63 0.34 -16.89
CA ASP A 201 -2.42 -0.14 -15.77
C ASP A 201 -2.82 1.04 -14.89
N VAL A 202 -1.88 1.95 -14.59
CA VAL A 202 -2.16 3.22 -13.90
C VAL A 202 -3.21 4.05 -14.65
N LYS A 203 -3.13 4.12 -15.98
CA LYS A 203 -4.14 4.81 -16.80
C LYS A 203 -5.51 4.15 -16.71
N SER A 204 -5.57 2.82 -16.63
CA SER A 204 -6.81 2.04 -16.49
C SER A 204 -7.45 2.26 -15.12
N SER A 205 -6.64 2.32 -14.07
CA SER A 205 -7.10 2.51 -12.68
C SER A 205 -7.64 3.94 -12.46
N LEU A 206 -7.07 4.94 -13.13
CA LEU A 206 -7.47 6.35 -13.03
C LEU A 206 -8.62 6.73 -13.99
N LYS A 207 -9.80 6.13 -13.82
CA LYS A 207 -10.95 6.28 -14.73
C LYS A 207 -11.45 7.72 -14.95
N MET A 208 -11.20 8.63 -14.02
CA MET A 208 -11.64 10.03 -14.06
C MET A 208 -10.55 11.00 -14.54
N ILE A 209 -9.34 10.51 -14.81
CA ILE A 209 -8.21 11.32 -15.26
C ILE A 209 -7.82 10.88 -16.66
N GLN A 210 -7.85 11.82 -17.59
CA GLN A 210 -7.41 11.58 -18.95
C GLN A 210 -5.94 12.00 -19.11
N PHE A 211 -5.17 11.22 -19.85
CA PHE A 211 -3.78 11.55 -20.18
C PHE A 211 -3.64 11.86 -21.66
N ILE A 212 -2.98 12.98 -21.96
CA ILE A 212 -2.67 13.37 -23.34
C ILE A 212 -1.18 13.63 -23.52
N ARG A 213 -0.76 13.71 -24.79
CA ARG A 213 0.54 14.18 -25.24
C ARG A 213 0.32 15.28 -26.27
#